data_AF-A0A349UIJ9-F1
#
_entry.id   AF-A0A349UIJ9-F1
#
_cell.length_a   1.000
_cell.length_b   1.000
_cell.length_c   1.000
_cell.angle_alpha   90.00
_cell.angle_beta   90.00
_cell.angle_gamma   90.00
#
_symmetry.space_group_name_H-M   'P 1'
#
loop_
_entity.id
_entity.type
_entity.pdbx_description
1 polymer ?
#
loop_
_entity_poly.entity_id
_entity_poly.type
_entity_poly.pdbx_seq_one_letter_code
_entity_poly.pdbx_strand_id
1 'polypeptide(L)'
;MRLAFIGGWGHHYLRGLLSEQADGVVARPVAVSGDGHDERRARALAQQLGEAAWFDDPRRMLEQFRPDVVSVGAVYGYNGDMIALAMERGAAVVSDKPIAATWEQFRRLKQLSERPGATLLTELPLRCLEEFQAAATAVADGQVGQVVLATAQKSYRFRMRPAWYADRASYGGTMLWVASHGIDA
;
A
#
# COMPACT_ATOMS: atom_id res chain seq x y z
N MET A 1 0.17 -13.18 13.76
CA MET A 1 0.08 -11.77 13.37
C MET A 1 -1.38 -11.37 13.11
N ARG A 2 -1.85 -10.29 13.72
CA ARG A 2 -3.18 -9.70 13.57
C ARG A 2 -3.14 -8.67 12.44
N LEU A 3 -3.83 -8.96 11.35
CA LEU A 3 -3.85 -8.11 10.15
C LEU A 3 -5.18 -7.36 10.05
N ALA A 4 -5.12 -6.04 9.89
CA ALA A 4 -6.29 -5.23 9.57
C ALA A 4 -6.13 -4.58 8.19
N PHE A 5 -7.25 -4.21 7.56
CA PHE A 5 -7.27 -3.59 6.23
C PHE A 5 -8.04 -2.26 6.27
N ILE A 6 -7.53 -1.24 5.59
CA ILE A 6 -8.23 0.04 5.39
C ILE A 6 -8.37 0.29 3.89
N GLY A 7 -9.61 0.53 3.44
CA GLY A 7 -9.91 0.71 2.03
C GLY A 7 -9.99 -0.61 1.25
N GLY A 8 -10.10 -0.51 -0.08
CA GLY A 8 -10.12 -1.68 -0.98
C GLY A 8 -9.73 -1.39 -2.43
N TRP A 9 -9.19 -0.21 -2.69
CA TRP A 9 -8.68 0.18 -4.01
C TRP A 9 -7.21 -0.18 -4.22
N GLY A 10 -6.51 -0.60 -3.16
CA GLY A 10 -5.16 -1.12 -3.24
C GLY A 10 -5.06 -2.61 -3.54
N HIS A 11 -3.84 -3.11 -3.77
CA HIS A 11 -3.58 -4.54 -4.05
C HIS A 11 -3.73 -5.40 -2.79
N HIS A 12 -3.37 -4.86 -1.62
CA HIS A 12 -3.40 -5.58 -0.34
C HIS A 12 -2.64 -6.92 -0.43
N TYR A 13 -1.37 -6.88 -0.86
CA TYR A 13 -0.56 -8.08 -1.06
C TYR A 13 -0.44 -8.95 0.20
N LEU A 14 -0.53 -8.33 1.39
CA LEU A 14 -0.56 -9.05 2.67
C LEU A 14 -1.72 -10.05 2.81
N ARG A 15 -2.78 -9.96 1.99
CA ARG A 15 -3.83 -10.99 1.93
C ARG A 15 -3.24 -12.37 1.59
N GLY A 16 -2.14 -12.44 0.85
CA GLY A 16 -1.46 -13.71 0.54
C GLY A 16 -0.97 -14.46 1.77
N LEU A 17 -0.67 -13.73 2.86
CA LEU A 17 -0.24 -14.32 4.14
C LEU A 17 -1.38 -14.99 4.91
N LEU A 18 -2.63 -14.78 4.51
CA LEU A 18 -3.78 -15.46 5.11
C LEU A 18 -3.94 -16.90 4.60
N SER A 19 -3.15 -17.31 3.60
CA SER A 19 -3.10 -18.71 3.18
C SER A 19 -2.15 -19.50 4.09
N GLU A 20 -2.48 -20.77 4.35
CA GLU A 20 -1.72 -21.66 5.24
C GLU A 20 -0.28 -21.94 4.77
N GLN A 21 0.12 -21.47 3.58
CA GLN A 21 1.42 -21.70 2.96
C GLN A 21 2.47 -20.62 3.26
N ALA A 22 2.16 -19.61 4.08
CA ALA A 22 3.10 -18.53 4.38
C ALA A 22 4.13 -18.93 5.46
N ASP A 23 5.28 -19.51 5.06
CA ASP A 23 6.57 -19.60 5.76
C ASP A 23 6.55 -19.55 7.32
N GLY A 24 5.67 -20.32 7.96
CA GLY A 24 5.54 -20.39 9.42
C GLY A 24 4.93 -19.17 10.11
N VAL A 25 4.45 -18.16 9.37
CA VAL A 25 3.77 -16.98 9.94
C VAL A 25 2.26 -17.17 9.88
N VAL A 26 1.64 -17.45 11.02
CA VAL A 26 0.17 -17.49 11.13
C VAL A 26 -0.38 -16.05 11.18
N ALA A 27 -0.89 -15.57 10.05
CA ALA A 27 -1.64 -14.31 9.98
C ALA A 27 -3.15 -14.59 10.08
N ARG A 28 -3.87 -13.74 10.82
CA ARG A 28 -5.33 -13.77 10.89
C ARG A 28 -5.91 -12.40 10.57
N PRO A 29 -6.95 -12.32 9.72
CA PRO A 29 -7.63 -11.06 9.47
C PRO A 29 -8.49 -10.73 10.70
N VAL A 30 -8.29 -9.56 11.31
CA VAL A 30 -9.06 -9.17 12.51
C VAL A 30 -10.17 -8.16 12.19
N ALA A 31 -9.93 -7.26 11.25
CA ALA A 31 -10.92 -6.25 10.87
C ALA A 31 -10.62 -5.63 9.49
N VAL A 32 -11.67 -5.09 8.88
CA VAL A 32 -11.60 -4.25 7.67
C VAL A 32 -12.40 -2.98 7.93
N SER A 33 -11.87 -1.83 7.50
CA SER A 33 -12.62 -0.58 7.49
C SER A 33 -12.71 0.08 6.13
N GLY A 34 -13.74 0.91 5.96
CA GLY A 34 -13.78 1.91 4.91
C GLY A 34 -12.66 2.95 5.03
N ASP A 35 -12.53 3.78 3.99
CA ASP A 35 -11.63 4.94 3.95
C ASP A 35 -12.38 6.28 4.03
N GLY A 36 -13.72 6.25 4.15
CA GLY A 36 -14.58 7.44 4.18
C GLY A 36 -14.81 8.10 2.80
N HIS A 37 -14.28 7.53 1.72
CA HIS A 37 -14.38 8.09 0.37
C HIS A 37 -15.07 7.14 -0.62
N ASP A 38 -14.67 5.86 -0.66
CA ASP A 38 -15.31 4.83 -1.49
C ASP A 38 -15.17 3.44 -0.88
N GLU A 39 -16.19 3.04 -0.13
CA GLU A 39 -16.19 1.82 0.66
C GLU A 39 -16.56 0.56 -0.13
N ARG A 40 -16.95 0.67 -1.40
CA ARG A 40 -17.54 -0.46 -2.14
C ARG A 40 -16.61 -1.67 -2.18
N ARG A 41 -15.32 -1.43 -2.43
CA ARG A 41 -14.31 -2.50 -2.47
C ARG A 41 -13.87 -2.97 -1.08
N ALA A 42 -13.83 -2.07 -0.10
CA ALA A 42 -13.53 -2.43 1.29
C ALA A 42 -14.60 -3.37 1.86
N ARG A 43 -15.88 -3.10 1.58
CA ARG A 43 -17.00 -3.99 1.97
C ARG A 43 -16.91 -5.35 1.28
N ALA A 44 -16.60 -5.38 -0.02
CA ALA A 44 -16.38 -6.64 -0.74
C ALA A 44 -15.20 -7.44 -0.15
N LEU A 45 -14.10 -6.75 0.23
CA LEU A 45 -12.96 -7.38 0.90
C LEU A 45 -13.37 -7.97 2.25
N ALA A 46 -14.12 -7.22 3.07
CA ALA A 46 -14.62 -7.71 4.36
C ALA A 46 -15.46 -9.00 4.20
N GLN A 47 -16.35 -9.03 3.21
CA GLN A 47 -17.15 -10.22 2.88
C GLN A 47 -16.28 -11.41 2.45
N GLN A 48 -15.25 -11.17 1.63
CA GLN A 48 -14.33 -12.23 1.19
C GLN A 48 -13.50 -12.81 2.33
N LEU A 49 -13.16 -11.99 3.34
CA LEU A 49 -12.36 -12.43 4.47
C LEU A 49 -13.16 -13.19 5.54
N GLY A 50 -14.50 -13.12 5.51
CA GLY A 50 -15.43 -13.91 6.34
C GLY A 50 -15.40 -13.60 7.83
N GLU A 51 -14.26 -13.78 8.49
CA GLU A 51 -14.06 -13.64 9.94
C GLU A 51 -13.70 -12.22 10.37
N ALA A 52 -13.36 -11.34 9.43
CA ALA A 52 -12.93 -9.98 9.73
C ALA A 52 -14.13 -9.08 10.09
N ALA A 53 -14.04 -8.38 11.24
CA ALA A 53 -15.06 -7.42 11.63
C ALA A 53 -15.06 -6.17 10.73
N TRP A 54 -16.25 -5.70 10.33
CA TRP A 54 -16.39 -4.48 9.53
C TRP A 54 -16.49 -3.21 10.39
N PHE A 55 -15.86 -2.12 9.94
CA PHE A 55 -15.95 -0.78 10.53
C PHE A 55 -16.15 0.31 9.48
N ASP A 56 -17.04 1.26 9.74
CA ASP A 56 -17.18 2.46 8.91
C ASP A 56 -16.12 3.53 9.27
N ASP A 57 -15.49 3.45 10.45
CA ASP A 57 -14.44 4.38 10.88
C ASP A 57 -13.13 3.62 11.21
N PRO A 58 -12.04 3.87 10.47
CA PRO A 58 -10.75 3.25 10.74
C PRO A 58 -10.21 3.57 12.15
N ARG A 59 -10.56 4.72 12.74
CA ARG A 59 -10.08 5.08 14.10
C ARG A 59 -10.57 4.10 15.15
N ARG A 60 -11.88 3.82 15.12
CA ARG A 60 -12.54 2.87 16.02
C ARG A 60 -11.99 1.46 15.82
N MET A 61 -11.78 1.05 14.56
CA MET A 61 -11.16 -0.24 14.24
C MET A 61 -9.78 -0.36 14.88
N LEU A 62 -8.91 0.63 14.68
CA LEU A 62 -7.54 0.61 15.20
C LEU A 62 -7.48 0.65 16.72
N GLU A 63 -8.38 1.41 17.37
CA GLU A 63 -8.48 1.49 18.83
C GLU A 63 -8.94 0.18 19.46
N GLN A 64 -9.95 -0.47 18.86
CA GLN A 64 -10.52 -1.72 19.35
C GLN A 64 -9.59 -2.91 19.10
N PHE A 65 -9.03 -3.03 17.89
CA PHE A 65 -8.29 -4.21 17.49
C PHE A 65 -6.79 -4.12 17.71
N ARG A 66 -6.21 -2.92 17.77
CA ARG A 66 -4.75 -2.70 17.90
C ARG A 66 -3.94 -3.72 17.07
N PRO A 67 -4.15 -3.76 15.74
CA PRO A 67 -3.56 -4.77 14.88
C PRO A 67 -2.03 -4.65 14.87
N ASP A 68 -1.35 -5.77 14.62
CA ASP A 68 0.11 -5.79 14.50
C ASP A 68 0.53 -5.07 13.20
N VAL A 69 -0.21 -5.33 12.12
CA VAL A 69 0.01 -4.75 10.80
C VAL A 69 -1.31 -4.25 10.21
N VAL A 70 -1.27 -3.10 9.54
CA VAL A 70 -2.37 -2.54 8.77
C VAL A 70 -2.00 -2.51 7.30
N SER A 71 -2.82 -3.14 6.46
CA SER A 71 -2.73 -3.02 5.02
C SER A 71 -3.61 -1.88 4.52
N VAL A 72 -3.02 -0.85 3.91
CA VAL A 72 -3.73 0.34 3.44
C VAL A 72 -3.86 0.33 1.93
N GLY A 73 -5.09 0.51 1.45
CA GLY A 73 -5.45 0.57 0.04
C GLY A 73 -6.66 1.46 -0.18
N ALA A 74 -6.57 2.71 0.27
CA ALA A 74 -7.64 3.70 0.13
C ALA A 74 -7.78 4.18 -1.32
N VAL A 75 -8.80 5.00 -1.58
CA VAL A 75 -8.76 5.92 -2.72
C VAL A 75 -7.42 6.68 -2.68
N TYR A 76 -6.67 6.63 -3.79
CA TYR A 76 -5.22 6.82 -3.81
C TYR A 76 -4.72 8.13 -3.17
N GLY A 77 -5.48 9.21 -3.35
CA GLY A 77 -5.22 10.52 -2.77
C GLY A 77 -5.17 10.55 -1.24
N TYR A 78 -5.81 9.57 -0.59
CA TYR A 78 -6.02 9.51 0.85
C TYR A 78 -5.22 8.39 1.53
N ASN A 79 -4.40 7.64 0.78
CA ASN A 79 -3.49 6.64 1.36
C ASN A 79 -2.62 7.26 2.46
N GLY A 80 -2.05 8.45 2.21
CA GLY A 80 -1.16 9.12 3.17
C GLY A 80 -1.82 9.39 4.52
N ASP A 81 -3.10 9.77 4.52
CA ASP A 81 -3.85 10.04 5.74
C ASP A 81 -4.19 8.75 6.50
N MET A 82 -4.55 7.69 5.77
CA MET A 82 -4.85 6.38 6.37
C MET A 82 -3.60 5.70 6.94
N ILE A 83 -2.46 5.84 6.26
CA ILE A 83 -1.16 5.39 6.78
C ILE A 83 -0.81 6.13 8.06
N ALA A 84 -0.88 7.47 8.04
CA ALA A 84 -0.55 8.29 9.20
C ALA A 84 -1.40 7.89 10.40
N LEU A 85 -2.70 7.66 10.17
CA LEU A 85 -3.65 7.24 11.19
C LEU A 85 -3.27 5.92 11.88
N ALA A 86 -2.80 4.94 11.10
CA ALA A 86 -2.34 3.65 11.61
C ALA A 86 -1.00 3.76 12.35
N MET A 87 -0.03 4.49 11.79
CA MET A 87 1.28 4.70 12.41
C MET A 87 1.20 5.48 13.71
N GLU A 88 0.29 6.46 13.83
CA GLU A 88 0.06 7.22 15.06
C GLU A 88 -0.42 6.34 16.22
N ARG A 89 -0.99 5.17 15.92
CA ARG A 89 -1.40 4.15 16.92
C ARG A 89 -0.36 3.05 17.10
N GLY A 90 0.82 3.19 16.50
CA GLY A 90 1.95 2.28 16.65
C GLY A 90 1.88 1.01 15.80
N ALA A 91 0.93 0.89 14.87
CA ALA A 91 0.87 -0.26 13.98
C ALA A 91 1.94 -0.17 12.88
N ALA A 92 2.50 -1.31 12.49
CA ALA A 92 3.26 -1.41 11.26
C ALA A 92 2.31 -1.26 10.06
N VAL A 93 2.76 -0.61 8.99
CA VAL A 93 1.90 -0.34 7.82
C VAL A 93 2.53 -0.87 6.54
N VAL A 94 1.72 -1.59 5.77
CA VAL A 94 2.00 -1.90 4.36
C VAL A 94 0.93 -1.20 3.53
N SER A 95 1.34 -0.26 2.68
CA SER A 95 0.41 0.54 1.88
C SER A 95 0.59 0.30 0.40
N ASP A 96 -0.50 0.35 -0.35
CA ASP A 96 -0.41 0.60 -1.79
C ASP A 96 0.18 1.98 -2.07
N LYS A 97 0.69 2.15 -3.28
CA LYS A 97 1.13 3.41 -3.84
C LYS A 97 -0.05 4.27 -4.34
N PRO A 98 0.13 5.59 -4.46
CA PRO A 98 1.21 6.35 -3.85
C PRO A 98 1.07 6.37 -2.32
N ILE A 99 2.21 6.37 -1.63
CA ILE A 99 2.24 6.44 -0.17
C ILE A 99 1.79 7.82 0.35
N ALA A 100 1.97 8.86 -0.48
CA ALA A 100 1.50 10.22 -0.24
C ALA A 100 1.17 10.85 -1.59
N ALA A 101 0.03 11.54 -1.67
CA ALA A 101 -0.40 12.32 -2.83
C ALA A 101 -0.08 13.82 -2.69
N THR A 102 0.22 14.28 -1.47
CA THR A 102 0.60 15.67 -1.18
C THR A 102 1.90 15.76 -0.39
N TRP A 103 2.54 16.94 -0.45
CA TRP A 103 3.72 17.23 0.37
C TRP A 103 3.42 17.24 1.86
N GLU A 104 2.21 17.59 2.26
CA GLU A 104 1.78 17.56 3.66
C GLU A 104 1.74 16.12 4.17
N GLN A 105 1.08 15.22 3.44
CA GLN A 105 1.08 13.79 3.75
C GLN A 105 2.51 13.25 3.79
N PHE A 106 3.35 13.56 2.80
CA PHE A 106 4.74 13.12 2.76
C PHE A 106 5.53 13.55 4.00
N ARG A 107 5.45 14.84 4.40
CA ARG A 107 6.18 15.33 5.57
C ARG A 107 5.70 14.67 6.86
N ARG A 108 4.38 14.48 7.01
CA ARG A 108 3.80 13.78 8.17
C ARG A 108 4.28 12.34 8.24
N LEU A 109 4.23 11.62 7.12
CA LEU A 109 4.71 10.23 7.06
C LEU A 109 6.20 10.10 7.32
N LYS A 110 7.01 11.03 6.79
CA LYS A 110 8.44 11.07 7.07
C LYS A 110 8.71 11.17 8.58
N GLN A 111 8.09 12.12 9.25
CA GLN A 111 8.22 12.29 10.71
C GLN A 111 7.76 11.05 11.49
N LEU A 112 6.67 10.40 11.05
CA LEU A 112 6.19 9.17 11.68
C LEU A 112 7.16 8.00 11.47
N SER A 113 7.77 7.90 10.29
CA SER A 113 8.73 6.83 9.95
C SER A 113 10.08 6.95 10.67
N GLU A 114 10.43 8.16 11.14
CA GLU A 114 11.66 8.40 11.91
C GLU A 114 11.54 8.00 13.39
N ARG A 115 10.35 7.63 13.86
CA ARG A 115 10.13 7.18 15.24
C ARG A 115 10.77 5.80 15.49
N PRO A 116 11.36 5.55 16.66
CA PRO A 116 11.90 4.23 17.00
C PRO A 116 10.82 3.14 16.86
N GLY A 117 11.15 2.06 16.13
CA GLY A 117 10.25 0.93 15.91
C GLY A 117 9.17 1.15 14.84
N ALA A 118 9.12 2.32 14.18
CA ALA A 118 8.18 2.55 13.08
C ALA A 118 8.51 1.67 11.88
N THR A 119 7.47 1.03 11.31
CA THR A 119 7.59 0.22 10.09
C THR A 119 6.57 0.69 9.08
N LEU A 120 7.05 1.15 7.92
CA LEU A 120 6.23 1.59 6.80
C LEU A 120 6.82 1.03 5.51
N LEU A 121 6.05 0.23 4.79
CA LEU A 121 6.42 -0.34 3.50
C LEU A 121 5.37 0.05 2.45
N THR A 122 5.82 0.35 1.24
CA THR A 122 4.95 0.59 0.10
C THR A 122 5.02 -0.57 -0.90
N GLU A 123 3.87 -0.95 -1.45
CA GLU A 123 3.69 -2.05 -2.38
C GLU A 123 4.22 -1.69 -3.78
N LEU A 124 5.54 -1.78 -3.94
CA LEU A 124 6.22 -1.64 -5.23
C LEU A 124 6.82 -3.01 -5.59
N PRO A 125 6.07 -3.86 -6.33
CA PRO A 125 6.43 -5.26 -6.52
C PRO A 125 7.52 -5.47 -7.56
N LEU A 126 7.81 -4.49 -8.43
CA LEU A 126 8.71 -4.70 -9.57
C LEU A 126 10.13 -5.05 -9.12
N ARG A 127 10.67 -4.38 -8.09
CA ARG A 127 11.98 -4.72 -7.49
C ARG A 127 12.07 -6.13 -6.91
N CYS A 128 10.93 -6.79 -6.69
CA CYS A 128 10.86 -8.16 -6.18
C CYS A 128 10.77 -9.21 -7.29
N LEU A 129 10.60 -8.81 -8.55
CA LEU A 129 10.55 -9.74 -9.67
C LEU A 129 11.97 -10.16 -10.07
N GLU A 130 12.12 -11.43 -10.44
CA GLU A 130 13.42 -12.06 -10.75
C GLU A 130 14.16 -11.30 -11.85
N GLU A 131 13.46 -10.80 -12.87
CA GLU A 131 14.06 -10.04 -13.96
C GLU A 131 14.67 -8.71 -13.51
N PHE A 132 14.05 -8.01 -12.55
CA PHE A 132 14.58 -6.77 -11.99
C PHE A 132 15.73 -7.04 -11.01
N GLN A 133 15.63 -8.11 -10.21
CA GLN A 133 16.73 -8.54 -9.34
C GLN A 133 17.96 -8.96 -10.13
N ALA A 134 17.78 -9.68 -11.25
CA ALA A 134 18.86 -10.06 -12.15
C ALA A 134 19.51 -8.82 -12.80
N ALA A 135 18.70 -7.85 -13.26
CA ALA A 135 19.21 -6.60 -13.81
C ALA A 135 20.00 -5.80 -12.77
N ALA A 136 19.48 -5.66 -11.55
CA ALA A 136 20.17 -4.99 -10.45
C ALA A 136 21.50 -5.67 -10.10
N THR A 137 21.53 -7.00 -10.07
CA THR A 137 22.75 -7.79 -9.82
C THR A 137 23.78 -7.60 -10.93
N ALA A 138 23.38 -7.69 -12.20
CA ALA A 138 24.28 -7.49 -13.34
C ALA A 138 24.91 -6.08 -13.35
N VAL A 139 24.15 -5.06 -12.94
CA VAL A 139 24.65 -3.68 -12.79
C VAL A 139 25.63 -3.58 -11.63
N ALA A 140 25.27 -4.12 -10.46
CA ALA A 140 26.12 -4.09 -9.26
C ALA A 140 27.45 -4.84 -9.46
N ASP A 141 27.43 -5.94 -10.21
CA ASP A 141 28.59 -6.76 -10.55
C ASP A 141 29.45 -6.16 -11.68
N GLY A 142 29.06 -5.00 -12.23
CA GLY A 142 29.81 -4.31 -13.29
C GLY A 142 29.70 -4.95 -14.68
N GLN A 143 28.76 -5.88 -14.89
CA GLN A 143 28.61 -6.63 -16.15
C GLN A 143 28.19 -5.74 -17.33
N VAL A 144 27.60 -4.57 -17.05
CA VAL A 144 27.16 -3.59 -18.05
C VAL A 144 28.10 -2.38 -18.18
N GLY A 145 29.22 -2.36 -17.43
CA GLY A 145 30.12 -1.20 -17.35
C GLY A 145 29.47 0.02 -16.68
N GLN A 146 29.80 1.22 -17.14
CA GLN A 146 29.20 2.46 -16.62
C GLN A 146 27.78 2.64 -17.18
N VAL A 147 26.79 2.70 -16.28
CA VAL A 147 25.42 3.05 -16.66
C VAL A 147 25.38 4.51 -17.13
N VAL A 148 25.01 4.71 -18.39
CA VAL A 148 24.88 6.05 -19.01
C VAL A 148 23.42 6.52 -19.11
N LEU A 149 22.47 5.58 -19.20
CA LEU A 149 21.04 5.87 -19.36
C LEU A 149 20.22 4.67 -18.88
N ALA A 150 19.15 4.96 -18.14
CA ALA A 150 18.08 4.02 -17.85
C ALA A 150 16.75 4.64 -18.27
N THR A 151 15.88 3.84 -18.91
CA THR A 151 14.55 4.25 -19.31
C THR A 151 13.52 3.23 -18.85
N ALA A 152 12.36 3.72 -18.40
CA ALA A 152 11.26 2.88 -17.97
C ALA A 152 9.96 3.43 -18.53
N GLN A 153 9.12 2.54 -19.06
CA GLN A 153 7.79 2.87 -19.53
C GLN A 153 6.80 1.82 -19.03
N LYS A 154 5.77 2.28 -18.34
CA LYS A 154 4.64 1.44 -17.92
C LYS A 154 3.35 2.12 -18.36
N SER A 155 2.48 1.36 -19.02
CA SER A 155 1.20 1.87 -19.52
C SER A 155 0.07 0.91 -19.17
N TYR A 156 -1.13 1.47 -19.03
CA TYR A 156 -2.35 0.71 -18.81
C TYR A 156 -3.39 1.15 -19.82
N ARG A 157 -4.19 0.21 -20.33
CA ARG A 157 -5.43 0.57 -21.03
C ARG A 157 -6.37 1.26 -20.04
N PHE A 158 -6.87 2.45 -20.38
CA PHE A 158 -7.65 3.26 -19.45
C PHE A 158 -8.94 2.56 -18.99
N ARG A 159 -9.66 1.90 -19.92
CA ARG A 159 -10.96 1.21 -19.68
C ARG A 159 -11.93 2.12 -18.89
N MET A 160 -12.89 1.51 -18.18
CA MET A 160 -13.75 2.22 -17.24
C MET A 160 -13.04 2.40 -15.90
N ARG A 161 -13.07 3.62 -15.37
CA ARG A 161 -12.53 3.97 -14.05
C ARG A 161 -13.62 4.60 -13.17
N PRO A 162 -13.51 4.48 -11.84
CA PRO A 162 -14.35 5.26 -10.93
C PRO A 162 -14.24 6.75 -11.21
N ALA A 163 -15.33 7.49 -10.93
CA ALA A 163 -15.39 8.94 -11.16
C ALA A 163 -14.25 9.70 -10.46
N TRP A 164 -13.78 9.22 -9.31
CA TRP A 164 -12.69 9.86 -8.56
C TRP A 164 -11.33 9.87 -9.29
N TYR A 165 -11.14 9.08 -10.36
CA TYR A 165 -9.94 9.19 -11.22
C TYR A 165 -9.86 10.54 -11.96
N ALA A 166 -11.00 11.21 -12.16
CA ALA A 166 -11.06 12.53 -12.79
C ALA A 166 -10.80 13.67 -11.80
N ASP A 167 -10.76 13.38 -10.49
CA ASP A 167 -10.49 14.36 -9.45
C ASP A 167 -9.02 14.31 -9.01
N ARG A 168 -8.35 15.47 -9.01
CA ARG A 168 -6.92 15.53 -8.70
C ARG A 168 -6.63 15.17 -7.24
N ALA A 169 -7.50 15.59 -6.31
CA ALA A 169 -7.31 15.31 -4.89
C ALA A 169 -7.40 13.81 -4.61
N SER A 170 -8.37 13.12 -5.22
CA SER A 170 -8.63 11.70 -5.02
C SER A 170 -7.69 10.77 -5.81
N TYR A 171 -7.23 11.18 -7.00
CA TYR A 171 -6.35 10.34 -7.82
C TYR A 171 -4.85 10.60 -7.59
N GLY A 172 -4.45 11.83 -7.24
CA GLY A 172 -3.05 12.26 -7.14
C GLY A 172 -2.33 12.43 -8.50
N GLY A 173 -2.69 11.61 -9.49
CA GLY A 173 -2.24 11.70 -10.87
C GLY A 173 -1.46 10.47 -11.35
N THR A 174 -1.34 10.34 -12.68
CA THR A 174 -0.73 9.17 -13.32
C THR A 174 0.76 8.99 -12.98
N MET A 175 1.50 10.06 -12.73
CA MET A 175 2.91 9.92 -12.33
C MET A 175 3.04 9.20 -10.99
N LEU A 176 2.25 9.62 -9.99
CA LEU A 176 2.28 9.01 -8.66
C LEU A 176 1.75 7.56 -8.69
N TRP A 177 0.76 7.30 -9.54
CA TRP A 177 0.15 5.96 -9.64
C TRP A 177 0.96 4.97 -10.49
N VAL A 178 1.57 5.40 -11.60
CA VAL A 178 2.21 4.53 -12.61
C VAL A 178 3.71 4.69 -12.67
N ALA A 179 4.21 5.94 -12.74
CA ALA A 179 5.65 6.18 -12.93
C ALA A 179 6.46 5.75 -11.70
N SER A 180 5.86 5.80 -10.50
CA SER A 180 6.45 5.29 -9.27
C SER A 180 6.97 3.85 -9.37
N HIS A 181 6.33 3.01 -10.19
CA HIS A 181 6.83 1.66 -10.45
C HIS A 181 8.20 1.66 -11.15
N GLY A 182 8.39 2.48 -12.18
CA GLY A 182 9.65 2.52 -12.93
C GLY A 182 10.73 3.35 -12.25
N ILE A 183 10.35 4.20 -11.28
CA ILE A 183 11.31 4.94 -10.44
C ILE A 183 11.91 4.03 -9.36
N ASP A 184 11.13 3.07 -8.83
CA ASP A 184 11.56 2.16 -7.76
C ASP A 184 12.28 0.91 -8.24
N ALA A 185 11.90 0.39 -9.42
CA ALA A 185 12.42 -0.85 -9.98
C ALA A 185 13.85 -0.72 -10.47
#